data_AF-A0A672N9Y3-F1
#
_entry.id   AF-A0A672N9Y3-F1
#
_cell.length_a   1.000
_cell.length_b   1.000
_cell.length_c   1.000
_cell.angle_alpha   90.00
_cell.angle_beta   90.00
_cell.angle_gamma   90.00
#
_symmetry.space_group_name_H-M   'P 1'
#
loop_
_entity.id
_entity.type
_entity.pdbx_description
1 polymer ?
#
loop_
_entity_poly.entity_id
_entity_poly.type
_entity_poly.pdbx_seq_one_letter_code
_entity_poly.pdbx_strand_id
1 'polypeptide(L)'
;MFYARSVVLYALLSICSSNESKIKNAQKPVRLVFTEEELQRYDGSEDGQPIYMAIKGVVFDVTTGKEFYGKGAPYNALVGKDSTTGASSHKGYNSVTIKTLDKFQMHIV
;
A
#
# COMPACT_ATOMS: atom_id res chain seq x y z
N MET A 1 -7.73 18.43 -45.89
CA MET A 1 -8.58 17.80 -44.85
C MET A 1 -7.82 16.81 -43.96
N PHE A 2 -6.51 17.02 -43.69
CA PHE A 2 -5.71 16.13 -42.81
C PHE A 2 -5.49 16.70 -41.41
N TYR A 3 -5.69 18.01 -41.23
CA TYR A 3 -5.47 18.71 -39.97
C TYR A 3 -6.50 18.31 -38.89
N ALA A 4 -7.76 18.07 -39.28
CA ALA A 4 -8.84 17.76 -38.33
C ALA A 4 -8.66 16.40 -37.62
N ARG A 5 -8.15 15.36 -38.31
CA ARG A 5 -7.88 14.06 -37.68
C ARG A 5 -6.68 14.11 -36.74
N SER A 6 -5.68 14.93 -37.05
CA SER A 6 -4.51 15.14 -36.20
C SER A 6 -4.88 15.87 -34.90
N VAL A 7 -5.74 16.89 -34.97
CA VAL A 7 -6.20 17.65 -33.78
C VAL A 7 -7.07 16.80 -32.85
N VAL A 8 -7.95 15.94 -33.38
CA VAL A 8 -8.79 15.05 -32.55
C VAL A 8 -7.96 13.98 -31.85
N LEU A 9 -6.95 13.42 -32.52
CA LEU A 9 -6.02 12.48 -31.90
C LEU A 9 -5.17 13.15 -30.81
N TYR A 10 -4.74 14.40 -31.04
CA TYR A 10 -4.02 15.19 -30.04
C TYR A 10 -4.90 15.53 -28.83
N ALA A 11 -6.17 15.88 -29.06
CA ALA A 11 -7.14 16.16 -27.99
C ALA A 11 -7.48 14.92 -27.15
N LEU A 12 -7.55 13.73 -27.75
CA LEU A 12 -7.75 12.46 -27.03
C LEU A 12 -6.48 12.03 -26.27
N LEU A 13 -5.28 12.32 -26.80
CA LEU A 13 -4.04 12.15 -26.05
C LEU A 13 -3.98 13.07 -24.81
N SER A 14 -4.46 14.31 -24.93
CA SER A 14 -4.52 15.25 -23.80
C SER A 14 -5.48 14.80 -22.69
N ILE A 15 -6.57 14.08 -23.03
CA ILE A 15 -7.52 13.54 -22.05
C ILE A 15 -6.95 12.29 -21.35
N CYS A 16 -6.02 11.57 -21.98
CA CYS A 16 -5.48 10.30 -21.48
C CYS A 16 -4.29 10.45 -20.49
N SER A 17 -3.80 11.66 -20.19
CA SER A 17 -2.50 11.84 -19.49
C SER A 17 -2.53 12.66 -18.19
N SER A 18 -3.64 12.75 -17.47
CA SER A 18 -3.68 13.41 -16.15
C SER A 18 -4.86 12.82 -15.37
N ASN A 19 -4.71 11.92 -14.40
CA ASN A 19 -3.75 11.88 -13.32
C ASN A 19 -3.55 10.42 -12.89
N GLU A 20 -2.55 9.74 -13.44
CA GLU A 20 -1.89 8.69 -12.69
C GLU A 20 -1.06 9.43 -11.64
N SER A 21 -1.66 9.68 -10.48
CA SER A 21 -1.02 10.27 -9.32
C SER A 21 0.09 9.34 -8.86
N LYS A 22 1.21 9.42 -9.55
CA LYS A 22 2.48 8.83 -9.20
C LYS A 22 3.01 9.63 -8.03
N ILE A 23 2.41 9.44 -6.86
CA ILE A 23 3.00 9.80 -5.57
C ILE A 23 4.14 8.81 -5.34
N LYS A 24 5.19 8.96 -6.14
CA LYS A 24 6.55 8.55 -5.77
C LYS A 24 7.08 9.65 -4.86
N ASN A 25 6.45 9.76 -3.70
CA ASN A 25 7.04 10.46 -2.57
C ASN A 25 8.22 9.60 -2.17
N ALA A 26 9.39 9.91 -2.72
CA ALA A 26 10.67 9.41 -2.26
C ALA A 26 10.89 9.99 -0.85
N GLN A 27 10.13 9.48 0.11
CA GLN A 27 10.34 9.77 1.51
C GLN A 27 11.71 9.18 1.82
N LYS A 28 12.65 10.09 2.11
CA LYS A 28 13.86 9.85 2.89
C LYS A 28 13.60 8.69 3.86
N PRO A 29 14.49 7.69 4.03
CA PRO A 29 14.23 6.56 4.90
C PRO A 29 14.16 7.07 6.35
N VAL A 30 13.00 7.57 6.73
CA VAL A 30 12.65 7.85 8.10
C VAL A 30 12.58 6.47 8.70
N ARG A 31 13.45 6.18 9.66
CA ARG A 31 13.25 5.04 10.55
C ARG A 31 11.98 5.33 11.33
N LEU A 32 10.84 4.99 10.72
CA LEU A 32 9.54 5.01 11.37
C LEU A 32 9.50 3.76 12.22
N VAL A 33 9.63 3.98 13.52
CA VAL A 33 9.19 3.01 14.51
C VAL A 33 7.69 3.18 14.57
N PHE A 34 6.95 2.14 14.19
CA PHE A 34 5.50 2.15 14.33
C PHE A 34 5.15 1.62 15.72
N THR A 35 4.18 2.25 16.38
CA THR A 35 3.46 1.61 17.49
C THR A 35 2.24 0.85 16.96
N GLU A 36 1.61 0.05 17.83
CA GLU A 36 0.39 -0.68 17.47
C GLU A 36 -0.75 0.28 17.11
N GLU A 37 -0.89 1.38 17.85
CA GLU A 37 -1.90 2.42 17.62
C GLU A 37 -1.65 3.17 16.32
N GLU A 38 -0.38 3.37 15.96
CA GLU A 38 -0.03 3.98 14.68
C GLU A 38 -0.30 3.04 13.52
N LEU A 39 0.01 1.74 13.68
CA LEU A 39 -0.23 0.74 12.66
C LEU A 39 -1.73 0.58 12.37
N GLN A 40 -2.59 0.65 13.39
CA GLN A 40 -4.05 0.60 13.24
C GLN A 40 -4.62 1.67 12.32
N ARG A 41 -3.95 2.82 12.17
CA ARG A 41 -4.38 3.86 11.24
C ARG A 41 -4.24 3.45 9.77
N TYR A 42 -3.44 2.42 9.47
CA TYR A 42 -3.13 1.97 8.11
C TYR A 42 -3.81 0.62 7.79
N ASP A 43 -5.05 0.44 8.25
CA ASP A 43 -5.89 -0.74 8.02
C ASP A 43 -6.57 -0.76 6.62
N GLY A 44 -6.30 0.25 5.79
CA GLY A 44 -6.91 0.40 4.47
C GLY A 44 -8.39 0.80 4.50
N SER A 45 -8.87 1.37 5.61
CA SER A 45 -10.20 1.95 5.72
C SER A 45 -10.37 3.28 5.00
N GLU A 46 -9.29 4.08 4.91
CA GLU A 46 -9.25 5.36 4.21
C GLU A 46 -8.70 5.22 2.78
N ASP A 47 -9.46 5.75 1.82
CA ASP A 47 -9.04 5.77 0.42
C ASP A 47 -7.89 6.76 0.20
N GLY A 48 -6.78 6.28 -0.35
CA GLY A 48 -5.58 7.09 -0.63
C GLY A 48 -4.51 7.02 0.45
N GLN A 49 -4.80 6.39 1.59
CA GLN A 49 -3.81 6.08 2.61
C GLN A 49 -3.12 4.73 2.30
N PRO A 50 -1.81 4.58 2.60
CA PRO A 50 -1.16 3.29 2.46
C PRO A 50 -1.73 2.25 3.44
N ILE A 51 -1.59 0.98 3.09
CA ILE A 51 -2.07 -0.16 3.86
C ILE A 51 -0.85 -0.89 4.42
N TYR A 52 -0.78 -1.02 5.74
CA TYR A 52 0.35 -1.64 6.42
C TYR A 52 -0.05 -2.90 7.18
N MET A 53 0.86 -3.86 7.20
CA MET A 53 0.70 -5.13 7.88
C MET A 53 1.97 -5.46 8.64
N ALA A 54 1.89 -5.81 9.92
CA ALA A 54 3.06 -6.30 10.64
C ALA A 54 3.09 -7.83 10.67
N ILE A 55 4.28 -8.40 10.46
CA ILE A 55 4.57 -9.83 10.63
C ILE A 55 5.95 -9.97 11.25
N LYS A 56 6.03 -10.63 12.40
CA LYS A 56 7.25 -10.94 13.16
C LYS A 56 8.06 -9.68 13.47
N GLY A 57 7.38 -8.61 13.87
CA GLY A 57 8.02 -7.33 14.18
C GLY A 57 8.39 -6.47 12.97
N VAL A 58 8.06 -6.91 11.74
CA VAL A 58 8.38 -6.23 10.48
C VAL A 58 7.09 -5.68 9.86
N VAL A 59 7.06 -4.40 9.53
CA VAL A 59 5.95 -3.72 8.85
C VAL A 59 6.14 -3.78 7.33
N PHE A 60 5.14 -4.29 6.64
CA PHE A 60 5.06 -4.44 5.19
C PHE A 60 4.07 -3.44 4.61
N ASP A 61 4.41 -2.88 3.46
CA ASP A 61 3.47 -2.09 2.67
C ASP A 61 2.80 -2.99 1.64
N VAL A 62 1.49 -3.15 1.83
CA VAL A 62 0.61 -3.99 1.03
C VAL A 62 -0.39 -3.15 0.23
N THR A 63 -0.13 -1.84 0.10
CA THR A 63 -0.99 -0.89 -0.64
C THR A 63 -1.19 -1.31 -2.09
N THR A 64 -0.17 -1.93 -2.69
CA THR A 64 -0.21 -2.47 -4.06
C THR A 64 -1.21 -3.61 -4.24
N GLY A 65 -1.58 -4.32 -3.16
CA GLY A 65 -2.55 -5.41 -3.13
C GLY A 65 -3.88 -5.01 -2.50
N LYS A 66 -4.34 -3.77 -2.71
CA LYS A 66 -5.58 -3.24 -2.12
C LYS A 66 -6.81 -4.13 -2.38
N GLU A 67 -6.85 -4.85 -3.49
CA GLU A 67 -7.90 -5.82 -3.81
C GLU A 67 -7.97 -7.01 -2.84
N PHE A 68 -6.89 -7.30 -2.11
CA PHE A 68 -6.80 -8.36 -1.12
C PHE A 68 -6.81 -7.83 0.32
N TYR A 69 -6.22 -6.67 0.54
CA TYR A 69 -5.95 -6.13 1.88
C TYR A 69 -6.77 -4.89 2.25
N GLY A 70 -7.37 -4.20 1.27
CA GLY A 70 -8.19 -3.01 1.49
C GLY A 70 -9.54 -3.33 2.15
N LYS A 71 -10.26 -2.29 2.57
CA LYS A 71 -11.56 -2.42 3.25
C LYS A 71 -12.52 -3.36 2.50
N GLY A 72 -13.01 -4.38 3.19
CA GLY A 72 -13.96 -5.37 2.63
C GLY A 72 -13.31 -6.48 1.78
N ALA A 73 -11.99 -6.46 1.60
CA ALA A 73 -11.27 -7.51 0.92
C ALA A 73 -11.03 -8.74 1.83
N PRO A 74 -10.76 -9.94 1.27
CA PRO A 74 -10.67 -11.18 2.03
C PRO A 74 -9.63 -11.18 3.16
N TYR A 75 -8.54 -10.42 3.01
CA TYR A 75 -7.45 -10.35 3.99
C TYR A 75 -7.38 -9.02 4.74
N ASN A 76 -8.43 -8.18 4.67
CA ASN A 76 -8.49 -6.92 5.40
C ASN A 76 -8.37 -7.11 6.93
N ALA A 77 -8.83 -8.24 7.44
CA ALA A 77 -8.72 -8.57 8.86
C ALA A 77 -7.27 -8.75 9.36
N LEU A 78 -6.26 -8.71 8.48
CA LEU A 78 -4.85 -8.92 8.82
C LEU A 78 -4.01 -7.62 8.80
N VAL A 79 -4.54 -6.53 8.27
CA VAL A 79 -3.85 -5.24 8.18
C VAL A 79 -4.13 -4.37 9.40
N GLY A 80 -3.31 -3.33 9.59
CA GLY A 80 -3.41 -2.43 10.72
C GLY A 80 -2.96 -3.02 12.07
N LYS A 81 -2.35 -4.20 12.07
CA LYS A 81 -1.89 -4.90 13.29
C LYS A 81 -0.78 -5.90 13.01
N ASP A 82 -0.25 -6.49 14.08
CA ASP A 82 0.64 -7.65 14.00
C ASP A 82 -0.18 -8.92 13.72
N SER A 83 0.04 -9.51 12.55
CA SER A 83 -0.58 -10.76 12.11
C SER A 83 0.29 -11.98 12.39
N THR A 84 1.27 -11.87 13.29
CA THR A 84 1.96 -13.06 13.83
C THR A 84 0.99 -13.99 14.53
N THR A 85 1.01 -15.25 14.16
CA THR A 85 0.30 -16.30 14.87
C THR A 85 1.06 -16.73 16.13
N GLY A 86 0.36 -16.88 17.26
CA GLY A 86 0.92 -17.37 18.54
C GLY A 86 1.42 -16.29 19.50
N ALA A 87 2.12 -16.69 20.57
CA ALA A 87 2.59 -15.80 21.65
C ALA A 87 3.77 -14.88 21.26
N SER A 88 4.07 -14.75 19.97
CA SER A 88 5.24 -14.02 19.44
C SER A 88 4.91 -12.59 19.00
N SER A 89 3.77 -12.03 19.39
CA SER A 89 3.40 -10.65 19.09
C SER A 89 4.42 -9.68 19.69
N HIS A 90 5.03 -8.85 18.86
CA HIS A 90 6.08 -7.92 19.31
C HIS A 90 5.46 -6.60 19.78
N LYS A 91 5.76 -6.19 21.02
CA LYS A 91 5.35 -4.90 21.57
C LYS A 91 6.31 -3.81 21.11
N GLY A 92 6.15 -3.36 19.87
CA GLY A 92 6.98 -2.35 19.22
C GLY A 92 7.73 -2.89 18.00
N TYR A 93 7.59 -2.22 16.86
CA TYR A 93 8.18 -2.64 15.59
C TYR A 93 9.54 -1.98 15.39
N ASN A 94 10.61 -2.78 15.37
CA ASN A 94 11.99 -2.29 15.23
C ASN A 94 12.21 -1.73 13.81
N SER A 95 12.08 -0.41 13.66
CA SER A 95 12.38 0.43 12.49
C SER A 95 12.43 -0.31 11.14
N VAL A 96 11.35 -0.27 10.38
CA VAL A 96 11.20 -1.19 9.25
C VAL A 96 11.40 -0.47 7.92
N THR A 97 12.38 -0.98 7.17
CA THR A 97 12.43 -0.87 5.71
C THR A 97 11.10 -1.38 5.16
N ILE A 98 10.24 -0.47 4.72
CA ILE A 98 8.99 -0.81 4.07
C ILE A 98 9.30 -1.75 2.91
N LYS A 99 8.94 -3.02 3.07
CA LYS A 99 9.02 -4.01 2.00
C LYS A 99 7.70 -3.99 1.28
N THR A 100 7.73 -3.59 0.02
CA THR A 100 6.60 -3.78 -0.88
C THR A 100 6.42 -5.27 -1.10
N LEU A 101 5.25 -5.79 -0.75
CA LEU A 101 4.84 -7.11 -1.22
C LEU A 101 4.35 -6.96 -2.67
N ASP A 102 5.29 -7.07 -3.61
CA ASP A 102 4.95 -7.33 -5.00
C ASP A 102 4.39 -8.75 -5.06
N LYS A 103 3.06 -8.83 -5.27
CA LYS A 103 2.26 -10.01 -5.66
C LYS A 103 2.81 -11.37 -5.26
N PHE A 104 1.99 -12.08 -4.48
CA PHE A 104 2.10 -13.52 -4.28
C PHE A 104 3.41 -13.95 -3.63
N GLN A 105 3.41 -14.06 -2.30
CA GLN A 105 4.00 -15.17 -1.54
C GLN A 105 3.68 -14.93 -0.06
N MET A 106 2.39 -14.99 0.28
CA MET A 106 2.02 -15.40 1.63
C MET A 106 1.66 -16.89 1.54
N HIS A 107 2.68 -17.73 1.30
CA HIS A 107 2.60 -19.15 1.58
C HIS A 107 2.69 -19.29 3.11
N ILE A 108 1.65 -18.84 3.81
CA ILE A 108 1.47 -19.03 5.25
C ILE A 108 0.18 -19.84 5.41
N VAL A 109 0.26 -21.07 4.91
CA VAL A 109 -0.28 -22.30 5.48
C VAL A 109 0.57 -23.45 4.94
#